data_AF-A0A0Q9WQ61-F1
#
_entry.id   AF-A0A0Q9WQ61-F1
#
_cell.length_a   1.000
_cell.length_b   1.000
_cell.length_c   1.000
_cell.angle_alpha   90.00
_cell.angle_beta   90.00
_cell.angle_gamma   90.00
#
_symmetry.space_group_name_H-M   'P 1'
#
loop_
_entity.id
_entity.type
_entity.pdbx_description
1 polymer ?
#
loop_
_entity_poly.entity_id
_entity_poly.type
_entity_poly.pdbx_seq_one_letter_code
_entity_poly.pdbx_strand_id
1 'polypeptide(L)'
;MRRHVAAFKSKSQADTAKVLSLSDLIVAYESQIDSNTAIIEKQEEHIKKLNSSENSYRSIFMQKELEITDLQIKTKTDASNIKDYLKQISNYRDQLKFSQASSCVPFGNFTGIALLHLPGGEPFYAPCESRLQQGLGWTVIQRRLDGSVNFYRDWNDYR
;
A
#
# COMPACT_ATOMS: atom_id res chain seq x y z
N MET A 1 -35.64 -74.46 -65.74
CA MET A 1 -34.51 -74.64 -64.79
C MET A 1 -33.32 -73.70 -65.04
N ARG A 2 -32.67 -73.67 -66.21
CA ARG A 2 -31.43 -72.88 -66.43
C ARG A 2 -31.55 -71.36 -66.12
N ARG A 3 -32.67 -70.71 -66.44
CA ARG A 3 -32.90 -69.27 -66.15
C ARG A 3 -33.01 -68.94 -64.66
N HIS A 4 -33.62 -69.80 -63.84
CA HIS A 4 -33.74 -69.57 -62.40
C HIS A 4 -32.41 -69.77 -61.66
N VAL A 5 -31.60 -70.74 -62.12
CA VAL A 5 -30.24 -70.94 -61.58
C VAL A 5 -29.35 -69.73 -61.87
N ALA A 6 -29.44 -69.13 -63.06
CA ALA A 6 -28.72 -67.90 -63.39
C ALA A 6 -29.16 -66.69 -62.55
N ALA A 7 -30.47 -66.52 -62.32
CA ALA A 7 -30.99 -65.43 -61.48
C ALA A 7 -30.56 -65.56 -60.01
N PHE A 8 -30.59 -66.79 -59.46
CA PHE A 8 -30.11 -67.06 -58.10
C PHE A 8 -28.61 -66.81 -57.98
N LYS A 9 -27.82 -67.23 -58.97
CA LYS A 9 -26.36 -67.00 -59.00
C LYS A 9 -26.01 -65.51 -59.08
N SER A 10 -26.75 -64.74 -59.88
CA SER A 10 -26.61 -63.28 -59.98
C SER A 10 -26.95 -62.56 -58.66
N LYS A 11 -28.06 -62.95 -58.02
CA LYS A 11 -28.44 -62.40 -56.71
C LYS A 11 -27.43 -62.74 -55.62
N SER A 12 -26.97 -63.99 -55.57
CA SER A 12 -25.90 -64.44 -54.66
C SER A 12 -24.60 -63.66 -54.86
N GLN A 13 -24.22 -63.35 -56.11
CA GLN A 13 -23.06 -62.51 -56.39
C GLN A 13 -23.26 -61.06 -55.92
N ALA A 14 -24.44 -60.49 -56.12
CA ALA A 14 -24.76 -59.13 -55.65
C ALA A 14 -24.77 -59.03 -54.11
N ASP A 15 -25.33 -60.03 -53.43
CA ASP A 15 -25.33 -60.10 -51.96
C ASP A 15 -23.89 -60.25 -51.43
N THR A 16 -23.06 -61.07 -52.07
CA THR A 16 -21.63 -61.23 -51.71
C THR A 16 -20.85 -59.92 -51.90
N ALA A 17 -21.09 -59.19 -53.00
CA ALA A 17 -20.47 -57.89 -53.24
C ALA A 17 -20.89 -56.84 -52.20
N LYS A 18 -22.15 -56.87 -51.75
CA LYS A 18 -22.65 -55.99 -50.70
C LYS A 18 -22.02 -56.30 -49.34
N VAL A 19 -21.84 -57.58 -49.02
CA VAL A 19 -21.14 -58.02 -47.79
C VAL A 19 -19.67 -57.58 -47.82
N LEU A 20 -18.98 -57.73 -48.94
CA LEU A 20 -17.60 -57.25 -49.10
C LEU A 20 -17.50 -55.73 -48.90
N SER A 21 -18.38 -54.95 -49.52
CA SER A 21 -18.41 -53.50 -49.34
C SER A 21 -18.70 -53.07 -47.90
N LEU A 22 -19.58 -53.78 -47.19
CA LEU A 22 -19.85 -53.50 -45.77
C LEU A 22 -18.64 -53.88 -44.90
N SER A 23 -17.93 -54.96 -45.23
CA SER A 23 -16.69 -55.35 -44.57
C SER A 23 -15.62 -54.27 -44.71
N ASP A 24 -15.42 -53.74 -45.91
CA ASP A 24 -14.44 -52.66 -46.16
C ASP A 24 -14.80 -51.38 -45.38
N LEU A 25 -16.09 -51.07 -45.28
CA LEU A 25 -16.58 -49.93 -44.52
C LEU A 25 -16.34 -50.10 -43.01
N ILE A 26 -16.52 -51.30 -42.47
CA ILE A 26 -16.22 -51.61 -41.05
C ILE A 26 -14.74 -51.38 -40.77
N VAL A 27 -13.85 -51.89 -41.62
CA VAL A 27 -12.40 -51.71 -41.46
C VAL A 27 -12.02 -50.22 -41.47
N ALA A 28 -12.66 -49.43 -42.33
CA ALA A 28 -12.43 -47.98 -42.36
C ALA A 28 -12.89 -47.29 -41.05
N TYR A 29 -14.04 -47.69 -40.51
CA TYR A 29 -14.52 -47.16 -39.23
C TYR A 29 -13.65 -47.60 -38.05
N GLU A 30 -13.17 -48.85 -38.02
CA GLU A 30 -12.25 -49.35 -37.00
C GLU A 30 -10.95 -48.54 -36.99
N SER A 31 -10.35 -48.32 -38.16
CA SER A 31 -9.16 -47.47 -38.30
C SER A 31 -9.39 -46.03 -37.83
N GLN A 32 -10.59 -45.49 -38.08
CA GLN A 32 -10.95 -44.15 -37.60
C GLN A 32 -11.15 -44.10 -36.08
N ILE A 33 -11.69 -45.16 -35.48
CA ILE A 33 -11.81 -45.29 -34.02
C ILE A 33 -10.42 -45.32 -33.38
N ASP A 34 -9.49 -46.12 -33.92
CA ASP A 34 -8.12 -46.21 -33.41
C ASP A 34 -7.41 -44.84 -33.45
N SER A 35 -7.56 -44.13 -34.57
CA SER A 35 -7.03 -42.76 -34.73
C SER A 35 -7.62 -41.80 -33.69
N ASN A 36 -8.95 -41.85 -33.47
CA ASN A 36 -9.62 -40.99 -32.49
C ASN A 36 -9.22 -41.33 -31.05
N THR A 37 -9.06 -42.62 -30.71
CA THR A 37 -8.57 -43.06 -29.40
C THR A 37 -7.19 -42.49 -29.13
N ALA A 38 -6.26 -42.56 -30.09
CA ALA A 38 -4.93 -41.97 -29.96
C ALA A 38 -4.96 -40.44 -29.76
N ILE A 39 -5.91 -39.74 -30.40
CA ILE A 39 -6.10 -38.30 -30.19
C ILE A 39 -6.59 -38.01 -28.77
N ILE A 40 -7.55 -38.79 -28.26
CA ILE A 40 -8.09 -38.63 -26.91
C ILE A 40 -7.00 -38.83 -25.86
N GLU A 41 -6.21 -39.90 -25.97
CA GLU A 41 -5.09 -40.16 -25.04
C GLU A 41 -4.09 -38.99 -24.99
N LYS A 42 -3.75 -38.42 -26.17
CA LYS A 42 -2.87 -37.26 -26.25
C LYS A 42 -3.49 -36.01 -25.62
N GLN A 43 -4.80 -35.82 -25.78
CA GLN A 43 -5.52 -34.71 -25.16
C GLN A 43 -5.56 -34.86 -23.63
N GLU A 44 -5.80 -36.06 -23.12
CA GLU A 44 -5.78 -36.36 -21.69
C GLU A 44 -4.43 -36.05 -21.05
N GLU A 45 -3.32 -36.41 -21.72
CA GLU A 45 -1.98 -36.08 -21.25
C GLU A 45 -1.76 -34.55 -21.19
N HIS A 46 -2.25 -33.83 -22.20
CA HIS A 46 -2.15 -32.37 -22.22
C HIS A 46 -3.00 -31.73 -21.11
N ILE A 47 -4.22 -32.21 -20.88
CA ILE A 47 -5.08 -31.77 -19.77
C ILE A 47 -4.38 -31.99 -18.44
N LYS A 48 -3.72 -33.14 -18.26
CA LYS A 48 -2.97 -33.42 -17.03
C LYS A 48 -1.83 -32.42 -16.81
N LYS A 49 -1.08 -32.06 -17.86
CA LYS A 49 -0.03 -31.04 -17.80
C LYS A 49 -0.60 -29.65 -17.47
N LEU A 50 -1.69 -29.26 -18.12
CA LEU A 50 -2.38 -27.99 -17.85
C LEU A 50 -2.85 -27.91 -16.40
N ASN A 51 -3.51 -28.96 -15.89
CA ASN A 51 -3.98 -29.02 -14.51
C ASN A 51 -2.81 -28.94 -13.50
N SER A 52 -1.68 -29.59 -13.79
CA SER A 52 -0.49 -29.46 -12.93
C SER A 52 0.05 -28.02 -12.87
N SER A 53 0.01 -27.32 -14.02
CA SER A 53 0.47 -25.93 -14.12
C SER A 53 -0.50 -24.99 -13.42
N GLU A 54 -1.81 -25.20 -13.58
CA GLU A 54 -2.87 -24.45 -12.89
C GLU A 54 -2.71 -24.52 -11.36
N ASN A 55 -2.46 -25.72 -10.81
CA ASN A 55 -2.24 -25.89 -9.37
C ASN A 55 -0.99 -25.16 -8.87
N SER A 56 0.07 -25.10 -9.67
CA SER A 56 1.27 -24.32 -9.37
C SER A 56 0.94 -22.82 -9.32
N TYR A 57 0.28 -22.29 -10.35
CA TYR A 57 -0.10 -20.87 -10.39
C TYR A 57 -1.08 -20.49 -9.27
N ARG A 58 -2.02 -21.38 -8.94
CA ARG A 58 -2.95 -21.18 -7.83
C ARG A 58 -2.22 -21.04 -6.50
N SER A 59 -1.18 -21.85 -6.28
CA SER A 59 -0.36 -21.78 -5.06
C SER A 59 0.43 -20.48 -4.97
N ILE A 60 1.04 -20.05 -6.07
CA ILE A 60 1.78 -18.77 -6.16
C ILE A 60 0.82 -17.59 -5.93
N PHE A 61 -0.37 -17.64 -6.54
CA PHE A 61 -1.37 -16.59 -6.38
C PHE A 61 -1.81 -16.43 -4.92
N MET A 62 -2.12 -17.54 -4.23
CA MET A 62 -2.47 -17.52 -2.81
C MET A 62 -1.34 -16.92 -1.95
N GLN A 63 -0.09 -17.27 -2.24
CA GLN A 63 1.05 -16.71 -1.51
C GLN A 63 1.19 -15.20 -1.73
N LYS A 64 0.97 -14.73 -2.96
CA LYS A 64 1.02 -13.31 -3.29
C LYS A 64 -0.11 -12.51 -2.68
N GLU A 65 -1.31 -13.07 -2.56
CA GLU A 65 -2.40 -12.41 -1.83
C GLU A 65 -2.08 -12.19 -0.35
N LEU A 66 -1.43 -13.17 0.30
CA LEU A 66 -0.97 -13.02 1.68
C LEU A 66 0.09 -11.93 1.82
N GLU A 67 1.07 -11.91 0.92
CA GLU A 67 2.14 -10.88 0.91
C GLU A 67 1.56 -9.47 0.69
N ILE A 68 0.60 -9.32 -0.22
CA ILE A 68 -0.08 -8.04 -0.46
C ILE A 68 -0.82 -7.58 0.81
N THR A 69 -1.50 -8.50 1.49
CA THR A 69 -2.25 -8.18 2.71
C THR A 69 -1.32 -7.71 3.82
N ASP A 70 -0.18 -8.39 4.02
CA ASP A 70 0.83 -7.99 5.01
C ASP A 70 1.40 -6.60 4.72
N LEU A 71 1.77 -6.34 3.46
CA LEU A 71 2.28 -5.04 3.03
C LEU A 71 1.26 -3.92 3.25
N GLN A 72 -0.03 -4.18 3.05
CA GLN A 72 -1.09 -3.21 3.33
C GLN A 72 -1.21 -2.90 4.83
N ILE A 73 -1.07 -3.90 5.70
CA ILE A 73 -1.08 -3.72 7.16
C ILE A 73 0.13 -2.90 7.60
N LYS A 74 1.31 -3.22 7.09
CA LYS A 74 2.54 -2.49 7.39
C LYS A 74 2.45 -1.03 6.94
N THR A 75 1.96 -0.79 5.72
CA THR A 75 1.77 0.57 5.19
C THR A 75 0.81 1.40 6.05
N LYS A 76 -0.29 0.80 6.54
CA LYS A 76 -1.21 1.47 7.46
C LYS A 76 -0.55 1.81 8.81
N THR A 77 0.27 0.89 9.32
CA THR A 77 0.99 1.08 10.58
C THR A 77 2.03 2.19 10.45
N ASP A 78 2.82 2.15 9.39
CA ASP A 78 3.83 3.17 9.10
C ASP A 78 3.19 4.55 8.91
N ALA A 79 2.03 4.64 8.25
CA ALA A 79 1.28 5.89 8.13
C ALA A 79 0.84 6.46 9.49
N SER A 80 0.40 5.60 10.43
CA SER A 80 0.07 6.02 11.80
C SER A 80 1.31 6.53 12.53
N ASN A 81 2.41 5.77 12.46
CA ASN A 81 3.66 6.13 13.12
C ASN A 81 4.22 7.46 12.59
N ILE A 82 4.16 7.68 11.27
CA ILE A 82 4.56 8.96 10.64
C ILE A 82 3.73 10.11 11.22
N LYS A 83 2.41 9.93 11.36
CA LYS A 83 1.54 10.95 11.95
C LYS A 83 1.94 11.30 13.39
N ASP A 84 2.32 10.30 14.17
CA ASP A 84 2.77 10.50 15.56
C ASP A 84 4.13 11.20 15.62
N TYR A 85 5.08 10.82 14.77
CA TYR A 85 6.38 11.50 14.67
C TYR A 85 6.22 12.96 14.25
N LEU A 86 5.34 13.26 13.28
CA LEU A 86 5.05 14.64 12.87
C LEU A 86 4.48 15.47 14.02
N LYS A 87 3.62 14.88 14.86
CA LYS A 87 3.09 15.54 16.05
C LYS A 87 4.20 15.86 17.07
N GLN A 88 5.11 14.90 17.30
CA GLN A 88 6.26 15.11 18.19
C GLN A 88 7.18 16.22 17.67
N ILE A 89 7.50 16.20 16.38
CA ILE A 89 8.34 17.23 15.74
C ILE A 89 7.70 18.62 15.87
N SER A 90 6.39 18.73 15.69
CA SER A 90 5.67 19.99 15.90
C SER A 90 5.83 20.50 17.33
N ASN A 91 5.68 19.62 18.33
CA ASN A 91 5.82 20.00 19.72
C ASN A 91 7.24 20.49 20.04
N TYR A 92 8.28 19.77 19.59
CA TYR A 92 9.67 20.20 19.78
C TYR A 92 9.96 21.53 19.07
N ARG A 93 9.41 21.74 17.88
CA ARG A 93 9.53 23.02 17.16
C ARG A 93 8.92 24.17 17.96
N ASP A 94 7.74 23.97 18.55
CA ASP A 94 7.09 25.00 19.35
C ASP A 94 7.89 25.28 20.62
N GLN A 95 8.37 24.25 21.31
CA GLN A 95 9.28 24.42 22.46
C GLN A 95 10.55 25.19 22.10
N LEU A 96 11.18 24.87 20.97
CA LEU A 96 12.39 25.56 20.51
C LEU A 96 12.14 27.05 20.25
N LYS A 97 10.98 27.42 19.67
CA LYS A 97 10.61 28.83 19.49
C LYS A 97 10.55 29.61 20.80
N PHE A 98 10.08 28.98 21.89
CA PHE A 98 10.07 29.61 23.21
C PHE A 98 11.47 29.68 23.83
N SER A 99 12.31 28.66 23.64
CA SER A 99 13.67 28.63 24.20
C SER A 99 14.62 29.66 23.59
N GLN A 100 14.38 30.07 22.33
CA GLN A 100 15.20 31.05 21.61
C GLN A 100 14.47 32.40 21.45
N ALA A 101 13.43 32.65 22.24
CA ALA A 101 12.67 33.88 22.13
C ALA A 101 13.55 35.08 22.51
N SER A 102 13.80 35.99 21.58
CA SER A 102 14.54 37.22 21.81
C SER A 102 13.68 38.34 22.41
N SER A 103 12.38 38.12 22.54
CA SER A 103 11.40 39.08 23.09
C SER A 103 10.19 38.34 23.65
N CYS A 104 9.29 39.09 24.29
CA CYS A 104 8.02 38.56 24.79
C CYS A 104 6.95 38.25 23.72
N VAL A 105 7.17 38.64 22.46
CA VAL A 105 6.19 38.46 21.36
C VAL A 105 5.80 37.00 21.12
N PRO A 106 6.73 36.02 21.06
CA PRO A 106 6.38 34.62 20.83
C PRO A 106 5.52 34.01 21.93
N PHE A 107 5.54 34.57 23.14
CA PHE A 107 4.76 34.11 24.28
C PHE A 107 3.28 34.55 24.23
N GLY A 108 2.90 35.38 23.26
CA GLY A 108 1.50 35.76 23.03
C GLY A 108 0.86 36.38 24.26
N ASN A 109 -0.25 35.81 24.76
CA ASN A 109 -1.00 36.33 25.91
C ASN A 109 -0.36 36.02 27.28
N PHE A 110 0.92 35.66 27.33
CA PHE A 110 1.62 35.40 28.57
C PHE A 110 1.91 36.71 29.32
N THR A 111 1.70 36.70 30.64
CA THR A 111 2.13 37.77 31.55
C THR A 111 2.85 37.15 32.73
N GLY A 112 4.10 37.50 32.95
CA GLY A 112 4.98 36.85 33.93
C GLY A 112 6.45 37.02 33.57
N ILE A 113 7.32 36.21 34.17
CA ILE A 113 8.75 36.21 33.87
C ILE A 113 9.05 35.14 32.80
N ALA A 114 9.74 35.51 31.73
CA ALA A 114 10.18 34.60 30.68
C ALA A 114 11.70 34.68 30.49
N LEU A 115 12.31 33.59 30.03
CA LEU A 115 13.72 33.56 29.64
C LEU A 115 13.83 34.09 28.20
N LEU A 116 14.63 35.13 28.01
CA LEU A 116 14.91 35.71 26.70
C LEU A 116 16.34 35.40 26.28
N HIS A 117 16.51 35.12 24.99
CA HIS A 117 17.80 34.83 24.38
C HIS A 117 18.09 35.84 23.25
N LEU A 118 18.96 36.82 23.54
CA LEU A 118 19.39 37.82 22.57
C LEU A 118 20.66 37.36 21.83
N PRO A 119 20.81 37.64 20.52
CA PRO A 119 22.03 37.32 19.79
C PRO A 119 23.25 37.98 20.43
N GLY A 120 24.30 37.20 20.70
CA GLY A 120 25.57 37.70 21.24
C GLY A 120 25.58 37.96 22.75
N GLY A 121 24.55 37.54 23.49
CA GLY A 121 24.51 37.61 24.95
C GLY A 121 24.02 36.30 25.59
N GLU A 122 24.27 36.18 26.90
CA GLU A 122 23.72 35.07 27.69
C GLU A 122 22.20 35.24 27.88
N PRO A 123 21.42 34.13 27.94
CA PRO A 123 20.00 34.20 28.23
C PRO A 123 19.73 34.87 29.59
N PHE A 124 18.69 35.68 29.68
CA PHE A 124 18.30 36.35 30.93
C PHE A 124 16.78 36.39 31.11
N TYR A 125 16.34 36.50 32.36
CA TYR A 125 14.92 36.57 32.69
C TYR A 125 14.40 38.01 32.56
N ALA A 126 13.28 38.19 31.86
CA ALA A 126 12.61 39.48 31.70
C ALA A 126 11.10 39.37 31.95
N PRO A 127 10.44 40.44 32.44
CA PRO A 127 8.99 40.48 32.56
C PRO A 127 8.31 40.68 31.21
N CYS A 128 7.35 39.82 30.90
CA CYS A 128 6.41 39.96 29.81
C CYS A 128 5.07 40.48 30.33
N GLU A 129 4.45 41.41 29.60
CA GLU A 129 3.12 41.93 29.89
C GLU A 129 2.25 41.92 28.64
N SER A 130 1.04 41.38 28.78
CA SER A 130 0.11 41.20 27.66
C SER A 130 -1.28 41.77 27.95
N ARG A 131 -1.51 42.35 29.15
CA ARG A 131 -2.76 43.01 29.50
C ARG A 131 -2.85 44.46 29.02
N LEU A 132 -1.85 44.92 28.27
CA LEU A 132 -1.85 46.27 27.70
C LEU A 132 -2.81 46.34 26.51
N GLN A 133 -3.66 47.37 26.48
CA GLN A 133 -4.67 47.55 25.42
C GLN A 133 -4.07 47.75 24.02
N GLN A 134 -2.77 48.05 23.92
CA GLN A 134 -2.06 48.28 22.65
C GLN A 134 -1.41 47.03 22.04
N GLY A 135 -1.59 45.83 22.63
CA GLY A 135 -1.12 44.58 22.04
C GLY A 135 -0.54 43.59 23.05
N LEU A 136 -0.19 42.40 22.57
CA LEU A 136 0.38 41.30 23.36
C LEU A 136 1.90 41.23 23.24
N GLY A 137 2.57 40.64 24.23
CA GLY A 137 4.00 40.32 24.13
C GLY A 137 4.96 41.48 24.37
N TRP A 138 4.59 42.45 25.23
CA TRP A 138 5.49 43.53 25.61
C TRP A 138 6.58 43.03 26.55
N THR A 139 7.83 43.40 26.24
CA THR A 139 8.98 43.16 27.13
C THR A 139 9.17 44.39 28.02
N VAL A 140 9.05 44.22 29.33
CA VAL A 140 9.14 45.32 30.29
C VAL A 140 10.61 45.57 30.64
N ILE A 141 11.14 46.72 30.21
CA ILE A 141 12.52 47.13 30.51
C ILE A 141 12.62 48.02 31.76
N GLN A 142 11.51 48.64 32.19
CA GLN A 142 11.45 49.46 33.40
C GLN A 142 10.02 49.52 33.94
N ARG A 143 9.85 49.46 35.27
CA ARG A 143 8.53 49.59 35.94
C ARG A 143 8.63 50.38 37.24
N ARG A 144 7.62 51.22 37.51
CA ARG A 144 7.46 51.98 38.76
C ARG A 144 6.03 51.85 39.27
N LEU A 145 5.86 51.63 40.57
CA LEU A 145 4.54 51.50 41.19
C LEU A 145 4.45 52.25 42.52
N ASP A 146 5.40 52.03 43.42
CA ASP A 146 5.32 52.43 44.83
C ASP A 146 6.49 53.31 45.31
N GLY A 147 7.49 53.54 44.44
CA GLY A 147 8.69 54.32 44.80
C GLY A 147 9.68 53.58 45.72
N SER A 148 9.51 52.27 45.93
CA SER A 148 10.37 51.47 46.81
C SER A 148 11.83 51.35 46.35
N VAL A 149 12.08 51.53 45.05
CA VAL A 149 13.42 51.41 44.46
C VAL A 149 13.98 52.79 44.16
N ASN A 150 15.20 53.08 44.64
CA ASN A 150 15.95 54.28 44.27
C ASN A 150 16.55 54.11 42.86
N PHE A 151 16.34 55.10 42.00
CA PHE A 151 16.89 55.14 40.63
C PHE A 151 17.94 56.25 40.45
N TYR A 152 18.26 57.00 41.50
CA TYR A 152 19.47 57.82 41.53
C TYR A 152 20.67 56.90 41.76
N ARG A 153 21.22 56.37 40.65
CA ARG A 153 22.29 55.38 40.59
C ARG A 153 23.37 55.82 39.62
N ASP A 154 24.55 55.24 39.74
CA ASP A 154 25.66 55.55 38.86
C ASP A 154 25.58 54.82 37.51
N TRP A 155 26.55 55.05 36.64
CA TRP A 155 26.60 54.44 35.32
C TRP A 155 26.79 52.92 35.36
N ASN A 156 27.52 52.40 36.36
CA ASN A 156 27.79 50.97 36.45
C ASN A 156 26.55 50.17 36.83
N ASP A 157 25.64 50.76 37.61
CA ASP A 157 24.36 50.14 37.96
C ASP A 157 23.37 50.05 36.77
N TYR A 158 23.50 50.91 35.76
CA TYR A 158 22.57 50.98 34.62
C TYR A 158 23.02 50.24 33.36
N ARG A 159 24.32 49.96 33.22
CA ARG A 159 24.95 49.47 31.97
C ARG A 159 25.04 47.95 31.86
#